data_AF-A0A2T0G5G9-F1
#
_entry.id   AF-A0A2T0G5G9-F1
#
_cell.length_a   1.000
_cell.length_b   1.000
_cell.length_c   1.000
_cell.angle_alpha   90.00
_cell.angle_beta   90.00
_cell.angle_gamma   90.00
#
_symmetry.space_group_name_H-M   'P 1'
#
loop_
_entity.id
_entity.type
_entity.pdbx_description
1 polymer ?
#
loop_
_entity_poly.entity_id
_entity_poly.type
_entity_poly.pdbx_seq_one_letter_code
_entity_poly.pdbx_strand_id
1 'polypeptide(L)'
;MFIFSFKRLWYLIFAVIAIAGLQIFYNHLGFSMLVLLIVGLLALKFFPAAVIPILIVSLFVYLNNGFSFVADIIQFIFIGLPVSIVMAGLLFPFIESFQNKLRKRKKEYK
;
A
#
# COMPACT_ATOMS: atom_id res chain seq x y z
N MET A 1 -13.55 44.18 22.66
CA MET A 1 -12.15 44.61 22.52
C MET A 1 -11.29 43.35 22.42
N PHE A 2 -10.95 42.91 21.20
CA PHE A 2 -10.10 41.72 21.02
C PHE A 2 -8.67 42.10 21.38
N ILE A 3 -8.25 41.76 22.60
CA ILE A 3 -6.85 41.89 23.02
C ILE A 3 -6.07 40.80 22.28
N PHE A 4 -5.63 41.11 21.06
CA PHE A 4 -4.70 40.27 20.33
C PHE A 4 -3.34 40.35 21.01
N SER A 5 -3.03 39.34 21.83
CA SER A 5 -1.65 39.14 22.25
C SER A 5 -0.81 38.88 21.00
N PHE A 6 0.32 39.57 20.86
CA PHE A 6 1.22 39.46 19.69
C PHE A 6 1.63 38.00 19.40
N LYS A 7 1.75 37.18 20.46
CA LYS A 7 1.97 35.72 20.36
C LYS A 7 0.83 34.98 19.65
N ARG A 8 -0.42 35.40 19.89
CA ARG A 8 -1.63 34.80 19.31
C ARG A 8 -1.77 35.15 17.82
N LEU A 9 -1.34 36.34 17.43
CA LEU A 9 -1.30 36.77 16.04
C LEU A 9 -0.31 35.92 15.22
N TRP A 10 0.90 35.73 15.74
CA TRP A 10 1.90 34.83 15.15
C TRP A 10 1.41 33.38 15.03
N TYR A 11 0.73 32.87 16.07
CA TYR A 11 0.14 31.54 16.02
C TYR A 11 -0.93 31.42 14.93
N LEU A 12 -1.80 32.42 14.77
CA LEU A 12 -2.82 32.43 13.72
C LEU A 12 -2.22 32.51 12.33
N ILE A 13 -1.16 33.30 12.12
CA ILE A 13 -0.45 33.37 10.83
C ILE A 13 0.14 32.00 10.47
N PHE A 14 0.85 31.36 11.40
CA PHE A 14 1.37 30.00 11.18
C PHE A 14 0.26 28.97 10.98
N ALA A 15 -0.87 29.09 11.68
CA ALA A 15 -2.01 28.20 11.51
C ALA A 15 -2.61 28.34 10.10
N VAL A 16 -2.77 29.55 9.58
CA VAL A 16 -3.25 29.79 8.21
C VAL A 16 -2.29 29.20 7.18
N ILE A 17 -0.98 29.38 7.37
CA ILE A 17 0.04 28.79 6.48
C ILE A 17 -0.02 27.26 6.53
N ALA A 18 -0.15 26.67 7.73
CA ALA A 18 -0.25 25.22 7.89
C ALA A 18 -1.50 24.65 7.21
N ILE A 19 -2.66 25.32 7.36
CA ILE A 19 -3.91 24.93 6.70
C ILE A 19 -3.78 25.05 5.18
N ALA A 20 -3.22 26.15 4.68
CA ALA A 20 -3.00 26.36 3.26
C ALA A 20 -2.05 25.28 2.67
N GLY A 21 -0.97 24.96 3.37
CA GLY A 21 -0.05 23.90 2.99
C GLY A 21 -0.73 22.52 2.96
N LEU A 22 -1.56 22.21 3.97
CA LEU A 22 -2.36 20.99 4.00
C LEU A 22 -3.37 20.91 2.85
N GLN A 23 -3.97 22.03 2.47
CA GLN A 23 -4.93 22.09 1.37
C GLN A 23 -4.26 21.93 0.00
N ILE A 24 -3.08 22.53 -0.20
CA ILE A 24 -2.27 22.32 -1.41
C ILE A 24 -1.84 20.85 -1.49
N PHE A 25 -1.39 20.27 -0.36
CA PHE A 25 -1.04 18.86 -0.27
C PHE A 25 -2.23 17.95 -0.60
N TYR A 26 -3.41 18.26 -0.07
CA TYR A 26 -4.66 17.55 -0.38
C TYR A 26 -4.96 17.54 -1.88
N ASN A 27 -4.85 18.68 -2.55
CA ASN A 27 -5.13 18.79 -3.98
C ASN A 27 -4.13 18.03 -4.84
N HIS A 28 -2.86 17.94 -4.43
CA HIS A 28 -1.82 17.28 -5.23
C HIS A 28 -1.69 15.78 -4.97
N LEU A 29 -1.89 15.33 -3.74
CA LEU A 29 -1.59 13.96 -3.32
C LEU A 29 -2.84 13.17 -2.90
N GLY A 30 -3.98 13.84 -2.77
CA GLY A 30 -5.25 13.23 -2.40
C GLY A 30 -5.45 13.04 -0.91
N PHE A 31 -6.69 12.70 -0.54
CA PHE A 31 -7.10 12.51 0.86
C PHE A 31 -6.34 11.40 1.57
N SER A 32 -6.10 10.27 0.87
CA SER A 32 -5.44 9.08 1.42
C SER A 32 -4.04 9.38 1.96
N MET A 33 -3.29 10.24 1.25
CA MET A 33 -1.96 10.67 1.67
C MET A 33 -1.97 11.58 2.89
N LEU A 34 -2.99 12.44 2.97
CA LEU A 34 -3.13 13.35 4.10
C LEU A 34 -3.45 12.57 5.38
N VAL A 35 -4.30 11.55 5.28
CA VAL A 35 -4.55 10.61 6.39
C VAL A 35 -3.26 9.90 6.82
N LEU A 36 -2.48 9.37 5.88
CA LEU A 36 -1.21 8.72 6.18
C LEU A 36 -0.18 9.66 6.79
N LEU A 37 -0.14 10.92 6.36
CA LEU A 37 0.71 11.95 6.93
C LEU A 37 0.34 12.18 8.40
N ILE A 38 -0.95 12.40 8.71
CA ILE A 38 -1.42 12.59 10.08
C ILE A 38 -1.11 11.36 10.94
N VAL A 39 -1.40 10.17 10.43
CA VAL A 39 -1.12 8.90 11.13
C VAL A 39 0.38 8.71 11.34
N GLY A 40 1.22 9.06 10.37
CA GLY A 40 2.69 9.01 10.46
C GLY A 40 3.25 9.98 11.49
N LEU A 41 2.76 11.23 11.54
CA LEU A 41 3.11 12.19 12.58
C LEU A 41 2.66 11.71 13.98
N LEU A 42 1.48 11.10 14.07
CA LEU A 42 0.99 10.53 15.32
C LEU A 42 1.83 9.33 15.76
N ALA A 43 2.19 8.45 14.82
CA ALA A 43 3.07 7.31 15.06
C ALA A 43 4.46 7.76 15.53
N LEU A 44 5.00 8.85 14.98
CA LEU A 44 6.28 9.38 15.46
C LEU A 44 6.26 9.73 16.96
N LYS A 45 5.10 10.17 17.49
CA LYS A 45 4.92 10.49 18.91
C LYS A 45 4.70 9.25 19.78
N PHE A 46 3.89 8.30 19.34
CA PHE A 46 3.43 7.18 20.19
C PHE A 46 4.18 5.86 19.92
N PHE A 47 4.56 5.61 18.68
CA PHE A 47 5.20 4.36 18.26
C PHE A 47 6.14 4.60 17.06
N PRO A 48 7.34 5.14 17.29
CA PRO A 48 8.23 5.59 16.22
C PRO A 48 8.70 4.46 15.29
N ALA A 49 8.71 3.22 15.76
CA ALA A 49 9.02 2.06 14.93
C ALA A 49 7.99 1.84 13.80
N ALA A 50 6.73 2.27 13.97
CA ALA A 50 5.72 2.18 12.92
C ALA A 50 5.87 3.23 11.81
N VAL A 51 6.75 4.22 11.95
CA VAL A 51 6.97 5.21 10.89
C VAL A 51 7.48 4.53 9.62
N ILE A 52 8.36 3.54 9.74
CA ILE A 52 8.91 2.80 8.59
C ILE A 52 7.81 2.06 7.82
N PRO A 53 6.97 1.20 8.44
CA PRO A 53 5.87 0.55 7.71
C PRO A 53 4.84 1.55 7.17
N ILE A 54 4.57 2.65 7.87
CA ILE A 54 3.66 3.71 7.36
C ILE A 54 4.23 4.37 6.11
N LEU A 55 5.54 4.65 6.05
CA LEU A 55 6.20 5.17 4.85
C LEU A 55 6.10 4.20 3.67
N ILE A 56 6.29 2.90 3.92
CA ILE A 56 6.14 1.86 2.90
C ILE A 56 4.70 1.85 2.38
N VAL A 57 3.71 1.82 3.27
CA VAL A 57 2.28 1.87 2.89
C VAL A 57 1.96 3.15 2.12
N SER A 58 2.54 4.28 2.53
CA SER A 58 2.39 5.55 1.82
C SER A 58 2.91 5.47 0.40
N LEU A 59 4.03 4.81 0.15
CA LEU A 59 4.52 4.61 -1.21
C LEU A 59 3.53 3.79 -2.06
N PHE A 60 2.97 2.72 -1.50
CA PHE A 60 1.95 1.92 -2.19
C PHE A 60 0.67 2.71 -2.47
N VAL A 61 0.22 3.54 -1.52
CA VAL A 61 -0.93 4.42 -1.73
C VAL A 61 -0.67 5.43 -2.84
N TYR A 62 0.57 5.92 -2.97
CA TYR A 62 0.95 6.89 -4.01
C TYR A 62 0.84 6.27 -5.39
N LEU A 63 1.47 5.10 -5.55
CA LEU A 63 1.54 4.41 -6.82
C LEU A 63 0.16 3.92 -7.28
N ASN A 64 -0.74 3.60 -6.34
CA ASN A 64 -2.09 3.11 -6.62
C ASN A 64 -3.18 4.19 -6.52
N ASN A 65 -2.81 5.47 -6.44
CA ASN A 65 -3.74 6.60 -6.30
C ASN A 65 -4.80 6.41 -5.18
N GLY A 66 -4.43 5.78 -4.07
CA GLY A 66 -5.35 5.47 -2.97
C GLY A 66 -5.14 4.10 -2.34
N PHE A 67 -6.09 3.69 -1.50
CA PHE A 67 -6.07 2.40 -0.81
C PHE A 67 -6.64 1.25 -1.66
N SER A 68 -6.82 1.45 -2.98
CA SER A 68 -7.35 0.41 -3.87
C SER A 68 -6.54 -0.89 -3.82
N PHE A 69 -5.22 -0.78 -3.66
CA PHE A 69 -4.32 -1.93 -3.54
C PHE A 69 -4.67 -2.87 -2.38
N VAL A 70 -5.34 -2.37 -1.33
CA VAL A 70 -5.78 -3.18 -0.19
C VAL A 70 -6.84 -4.18 -0.64
N ALA A 71 -7.77 -3.75 -1.49
CA ALA A 71 -8.79 -4.63 -2.05
C ALA A 71 -8.16 -5.72 -2.93
N ASP A 72 -7.17 -5.35 -3.75
CA ASP A 72 -6.44 -6.30 -4.59
C ASP A 72 -5.68 -7.34 -3.78
N ILE A 73 -5.02 -6.92 -2.68
CA ILE A 73 -4.32 -7.84 -1.77
C ILE A 73 -5.31 -8.78 -1.09
N ILE A 74 -6.44 -8.28 -0.59
CA ILE A 74 -7.47 -9.09 0.05
C ILE A 74 -8.01 -10.11 -0.95
N GLN A 75 -8.40 -9.66 -2.14
CA GLN A 75 -8.90 -10.54 -3.20
C GLN A 75 -7.86 -11.60 -3.59
N PHE A 76 -6.60 -11.22 -3.69
CA PHE A 76 -5.52 -12.15 -3.98
C PHE A 76 -5.36 -13.19 -2.87
N ILE A 77 -5.40 -12.81 -1.59
CA ILE A 77 -5.23 -13.75 -0.47
C ILE A 77 -6.42 -14.73 -0.37
N PHE A 78 -7.66 -14.23 -0.49
CA PHE A 78 -8.85 -15.05 -0.25
C PHE A 78 -9.31 -15.84 -1.48
N ILE A 79 -9.01 -15.36 -2.70
CA ILE A 79 -9.47 -15.98 -3.94
C ILE A 79 -8.28 -16.39 -4.80
N GLY A 80 -7.35 -15.46 -5.04
CA GLY A 80 -6.20 -15.72 -5.91
C GLY A 80 -5.31 -16.88 -5.45
N LEU A 81 -4.98 -16.92 -4.16
CA LEU A 81 -4.05 -17.88 -3.57
C LEU A 81 -4.67 -19.30 -3.50
N PRO A 82 -5.93 -19.50 -3.04
CA PRO A 82 -6.58 -20.80 -3.11
C PRO A 82 -6.74 -21.31 -4.54
N VAL A 83 -7.18 -20.45 -5.46
CA VAL A 83 -7.36 -20.82 -6.87
C VAL A 83 -6.02 -21.19 -7.51
N SER A 84 -4.96 -20.44 -7.20
CA SER A 84 -3.59 -20.74 -7.62
C SER A 84 -3.13 -22.12 -7.13
N ILE A 85 -3.38 -22.47 -5.87
CA ILE A 85 -3.02 -23.77 -5.30
C ILE A 85 -3.78 -24.90 -5.98
N VAL A 86 -5.09 -24.73 -6.19
CA VAL A 86 -5.93 -25.73 -6.88
C VAL A 86 -5.47 -25.92 -8.32
N MET A 87 -5.22 -24.82 -9.04
CA MET A 87 -4.74 -24.88 -10.42
C MET A 87 -3.34 -25.49 -10.51
N ALA A 88 -2.43 -25.15 -9.60
CA ALA A 88 -1.12 -25.78 -9.52
C ALA A 88 -1.26 -27.29 -9.29
N GLY A 89 -2.10 -27.70 -8.32
CA GLY A 89 -2.38 -29.10 -8.02
C GLY A 89 -2.96 -29.89 -9.21
N LEU A 90 -3.77 -29.25 -10.06
CA LEU A 90 -4.28 -29.87 -11.30
C LEU A 90 -3.24 -29.90 -12.43
N LEU A 91 -2.36 -28.91 -12.51
CA LEU A 91 -1.31 -28.84 -13.51
C LEU A 91 -0.13 -29.78 -13.20
N PHE A 92 0.15 -30.07 -11.92
CA PHE A 92 1.18 -31.01 -11.49
C PHE A 92 1.10 -32.38 -12.19
N PRO A 93 -0.02 -33.13 -12.14
CA PRO A 93 -0.13 -34.42 -12.82
C PRO A 93 -0.10 -34.31 -14.35
N PHE A 94 -0.52 -33.17 -14.90
CA PHE A 94 -0.44 -32.91 -16.34
C PHE A 94 1.01 -32.74 -16.78
N ILE A 95 1.79 -31.93 -16.06
CA ILE A 95 3.23 -31.73 -16.29
C ILE A 95 3.99 -33.05 -16.15
N GLU A 96 3.67 -33.84 -15.12
CA GLU A 96 4.30 -35.14 -14.87
C GLU A 96 3.99 -36.15 -15.98
N SER A 97 2.75 -36.13 -16.50
CA SER A 97 2.32 -36.94 -17.64
C SER A 97 3.07 -36.57 -18.93
N PHE A 98 3.29 -35.27 -19.18
CA PHE A 98 4.10 -34.79 -20.31
C PHE A 98 5.57 -35.20 -20.18
N GLN A 99 6.17 -35.06 -19.00
CA GLN A 99 7.54 -35.48 -18.75
C GLN A 99 7.71 -37.00 -18.94
N ASN A 100 6.77 -37.81 -18.47
CA ASN A 100 6.81 -39.26 -18.67
C ASN A 100 6.67 -39.66 -20.15
N LYS A 101 5.82 -38.98 -20.92
CA LYS A 101 5.73 -39.18 -22.38
C LYS A 101 7.02 -38.82 -23.10
N LEU A 102 7.64 -37.68 -22.76
CA LEU A 102 8.93 -37.27 -23.31
C LEU A 102 10.05 -38.27 -22.95
N ARG A 103 10.06 -38.76 -21.70
CA ARG A 103 11.06 -39.73 -21.25
C ARG A 103 10.94 -41.09 -21.93
N LYS A 104 9.72 -41.54 -22.25
CA LYS A 104 9.48 -42.76 -23.04
C LYS A 104 9.97 -42.61 -24.48
N ARG A 105 9.62 -41.50 -25.15
CA ARG A 105 10.11 -41.20 -26.51
C ARG A 105 11.64 -41.16 -26.58
N LYS A 106 12.31 -40.56 -25.59
CA LYS A 106 13.77 -40.50 -25.55
C LYS A 106 14.46 -41.87 -25.41
N LYS A 107 13.77 -42.89 -24.89
CA LYS A 107 14.27 -44.27 -24.80
C LYS A 107 14.03 -45.09 -26.06
N GLU A 108 13.06 -44.73 -26.89
CA GLU A 108 12.81 -45.40 -28.18
C GLU A 108 13.79 -44.95 -29.28
N TYR A 109 14.42 -43.78 -29.13
CA TYR A 109 15.43 -43.24 -30.06
C TYR A 109 16.87 -43.56 -29.66
N LYS A 110 17.09 -44.41 -28.65
CA LYS A 110 18.42 -44.83 -28.17
C LYS A 110 18.57 -46.33 -28.29
#